data_AF-C6PZW9-F1
#
_entry.id   AF-C6PZW9-F1
#
_cell.length_a   1.000
_cell.length_b   1.000
_cell.length_c   1.000
_cell.angle_alpha   90.00
_cell.angle_beta   90.00
_cell.angle_gamma   90.00
#
_symmetry.space_group_name_H-M   'P 1'
#
loop_
_entity.id
_entity.type
_entity.pdbx_description
1 polymer ?
#
loop_
_entity_poly.entity_id
_entity_poly.type
_entity_poly.pdbx_seq_one_letter_code
_entity_poly.pdbx_strand_id
1 'polypeptide(L)'
;MDSILIENSVYGGTLKEACTSLIKKEISESAKNSSSISKMLVQAFNMGLDEIFNFTISSLKKNITEDGSFYSLVECLYYLNHIYGVRELYLMDCMNEIENMIFYAYSKICILISDMNSINEEETVKAVNCLKEVFNIVFNREIKLDSTLFKEALFSLLRKNSINAGIEGASYGILYGFGEMEVNKIAKTLEGYIMGTKDEALKAPLFLNGLFSTARDLIFVEDSILKSIDKFVGNVSEEEFIRIVPNLRIAFSYFIPREIDEIGERVAQAYGTSKSHFDELVTISPEILKFGEEIDKYAVSKMKQMGIISSDS
;
A
#
# COMPACT_ATOMS: atom_id res chain seq x y z
N MET A 1 19.93 -16.72 -35.21
CA MET A 1 20.97 -16.50 -34.19
C MET A 1 22.05 -15.57 -34.74
N ASP A 2 22.58 -15.86 -35.92
CA ASP A 2 23.64 -15.05 -36.57
C ASP A 2 23.24 -13.60 -36.86
N SER A 3 21.99 -13.34 -37.28
CA SER A 3 21.52 -11.95 -37.53
C SER A 3 21.54 -11.08 -36.26
N ILE A 4 21.21 -11.67 -35.10
CA ILE A 4 21.17 -10.95 -33.80
C ILE A 4 22.59 -10.69 -33.30
N LEU A 5 23.53 -11.60 -33.58
CA LEU A 5 24.95 -11.42 -33.24
C LEU A 5 25.62 -10.36 -34.12
N ILE A 6 25.24 -10.28 -35.40
CA ILE A 6 25.74 -9.25 -36.34
C ILE A 6 25.19 -7.86 -36.00
N GLU A 7 23.91 -7.74 -35.64
CA GLU A 7 23.36 -6.45 -35.18
C GLU A 7 24.01 -5.96 -33.88
N ASN A 8 24.36 -6.88 -32.97
CA ASN A 8 24.97 -6.53 -31.70
C ASN A 8 26.50 -6.33 -31.77
N SER A 9 27.16 -6.69 -32.87
CA SER A 9 28.61 -6.46 -33.03
C SER A 9 28.97 -4.97 -33.13
N VAL A 10 27.99 -4.10 -33.38
CA VAL A 10 28.14 -2.64 -33.33
C VAL A 10 28.51 -2.15 -31.92
N TYR A 11 28.15 -2.91 -30.89
CA TYR A 11 28.37 -2.56 -29.49
C TYR A 11 29.71 -3.09 -28.93
N GLY A 12 30.42 -3.95 -29.67
CA GLY A 12 31.72 -4.49 -29.25
C GLY A 12 32.11 -5.78 -29.97
N GLY A 13 33.41 -6.09 -29.99
CA GLY A 13 33.95 -7.33 -30.54
C GLY A 13 33.86 -8.50 -29.54
N THR A 14 33.57 -8.23 -28.28
CA THR A 14 33.35 -9.22 -27.22
C THR A 14 32.02 -9.01 -26.51
N LEU A 15 31.50 -10.05 -25.84
CA LEU A 15 30.28 -9.94 -25.02
C LEU A 15 30.44 -8.88 -23.91
N LYS A 16 31.63 -8.79 -23.29
CA LYS A 16 31.95 -7.79 -22.27
C LYS A 16 31.82 -6.37 -22.83
N GLU A 17 32.39 -6.11 -24.00
CA GLU A 17 32.32 -4.80 -24.66
C GLU A 17 30.90 -4.45 -25.08
N ALA A 18 30.15 -5.41 -25.65
CA ALA A 18 28.76 -5.21 -26.05
C ALA A 18 27.87 -4.85 -24.85
N CYS A 19 27.95 -5.61 -23.75
CA CYS A 19 27.24 -5.30 -22.51
C CYS A 19 27.65 -3.94 -21.94
N THR A 20 28.94 -3.60 -21.99
CA THR A 20 29.46 -2.30 -21.52
C THR A 20 28.87 -1.14 -22.30
N SER A 21 28.86 -1.23 -23.63
CA SER A 21 28.33 -0.19 -24.51
C SER A 21 26.83 -0.01 -24.37
N LEU A 22 26.08 -1.12 -24.24
CA LEU A 22 24.63 -1.08 -24.03
C LEU A 22 24.28 -0.43 -22.69
N ILE A 23 24.94 -0.83 -21.59
CA ILE A 23 24.70 -0.23 -20.27
C ILE A 23 25.08 1.26 -20.27
N LYS A 24 26.20 1.65 -20.88
CA LYS A 24 26.57 3.08 -20.97
C LYS A 24 25.53 3.88 -21.75
N LYS A 25 25.04 3.34 -22.86
CA LYS A 25 24.01 3.97 -23.69
C LYS A 25 22.71 4.16 -22.89
N GLU A 26 22.22 3.11 -22.24
CA GLU A 26 20.96 3.17 -21.50
C GLU A 26 21.05 4.04 -20.23
N ILE A 27 22.20 4.11 -19.56
CA ILE A 27 22.46 5.11 -18.49
C ILE A 27 22.38 6.54 -19.04
N SER A 28 22.94 6.79 -20.23
CA SER A 28 22.91 8.10 -20.85
C SER A 28 21.50 8.52 -21.29
N GLU A 29 20.67 7.56 -21.70
CA GLU A 29 19.28 7.77 -22.09
C GLU A 29 18.35 7.93 -20.87
N SER A 30 18.71 7.36 -19.72
CA SER A 30 17.92 7.34 -18.48
C SER A 30 18.30 8.43 -17.47
N ALA A 31 18.86 9.55 -17.93
CA ALA A 31 19.61 10.54 -17.14
C ALA A 31 18.86 11.32 -16.04
N LYS A 32 17.61 10.95 -15.69
CA LYS A 32 16.86 11.55 -14.57
C LYS A 32 16.12 10.54 -13.69
N ASN A 33 16.23 9.24 -13.99
CA ASN A 33 15.51 8.19 -13.29
C ASN A 33 16.51 7.32 -12.50
N SER A 34 16.57 7.53 -11.19
CA SER A 34 17.46 6.79 -10.30
C SER A 34 17.11 5.29 -10.24
N SER A 35 15.84 4.93 -10.42
CA SER A 35 15.40 3.53 -10.51
C SER A 35 16.06 2.80 -11.70
N SER A 36 16.00 3.36 -12.90
CA SER A 36 16.63 2.74 -14.07
C SER A 36 18.12 2.51 -13.86
N ILE A 37 18.84 3.52 -13.36
CA ILE A 37 20.29 3.45 -13.17
C ILE A 37 20.67 2.46 -12.05
N SER A 38 19.92 2.43 -10.95
CA SER A 38 20.16 1.48 -9.85
C SER A 38 19.84 0.03 -10.23
N LYS A 39 18.81 -0.20 -11.07
CA LYS A 39 18.56 -1.52 -11.67
C LYS A 39 19.75 -1.99 -12.51
N MET A 40 20.34 -1.09 -13.30
CA MET A 40 21.53 -1.39 -14.09
C MET A 40 22.76 -1.63 -13.22
N LEU A 41 22.86 -0.96 -12.07
CA LEU A 41 23.90 -1.23 -11.08
C LEU A 41 23.81 -2.68 -10.58
N VAL A 42 22.60 -3.16 -10.27
CA VAL A 42 22.34 -4.56 -9.88
C VAL A 42 22.69 -5.53 -11.02
N GLN A 43 22.37 -5.19 -12.27
CA GLN A 43 22.74 -6.02 -13.42
C GLN A 43 24.27 -6.10 -13.61
N ALA A 44 24.96 -4.96 -13.57
CA ALA A 44 26.42 -4.89 -13.68
C ALA A 44 27.10 -5.68 -12.54
N PHE A 45 26.54 -5.59 -11.33
CA PHE A 45 26.95 -6.36 -10.17
C PHE A 45 26.80 -7.86 -10.38
N ASN A 46 25.62 -8.33 -10.80
CA ASN A 46 25.36 -9.74 -11.07
C ASN A 46 26.22 -10.32 -12.21
N MET A 47 26.64 -9.47 -13.15
CA MET A 47 27.53 -9.87 -14.27
C MET A 47 29.03 -9.81 -13.93
N GLY A 48 29.42 -9.28 -12.75
CA GLY A 48 30.83 -9.11 -12.37
C GLY A 48 31.59 -8.11 -13.25
N LEU A 49 30.91 -7.05 -13.72
CA LEU A 49 31.47 -6.04 -14.62
C LEU A 49 31.93 -4.80 -13.84
N ASP A 50 33.05 -4.90 -13.14
CA ASP A 50 33.55 -3.89 -12.18
C ASP A 50 33.68 -2.47 -12.75
N GLU A 51 34.19 -2.33 -13.97
CA GLU A 51 34.32 -1.03 -14.64
C GLU A 51 32.96 -0.34 -14.85
N ILE A 52 31.95 -1.12 -15.24
CA ILE A 52 30.59 -0.63 -15.44
C ILE A 52 29.95 -0.32 -14.10
N PHE A 53 30.15 -1.19 -13.12
CA PHE A 53 29.61 -1.01 -11.78
C PHE A 53 30.09 0.32 -11.19
N ASN A 54 31.40 0.60 -11.23
CA ASN A 54 31.98 1.86 -10.74
C ASN A 54 31.51 3.09 -11.54
N PHE A 55 31.39 2.96 -12.86
CA PHE A 55 30.80 4.01 -13.70
C PHE A 55 29.35 4.31 -13.30
N THR A 56 28.56 3.27 -13.08
CA THR A 56 27.15 3.37 -12.72
C THR A 56 26.96 3.99 -11.34
N ILE A 57 27.82 3.68 -10.35
CA ILE A 57 27.81 4.36 -9.05
C ILE A 57 27.99 5.87 -9.22
N SER A 58 28.97 6.28 -10.03
CA SER A 58 29.25 7.71 -10.25
C SER A 58 28.06 8.43 -10.88
N SER A 59 27.41 7.81 -11.86
CA SER A 59 26.19 8.31 -12.48
C SER A 59 25.00 8.35 -11.52
N LEU A 60 24.83 7.32 -10.69
CA LEU A 60 23.71 7.21 -9.76
C LEU A 60 23.77 8.26 -8.66
N LYS A 61 24.95 8.53 -8.08
CA LYS A 61 25.15 9.59 -7.07
C LYS A 61 24.62 10.94 -7.56
N LYS A 62 24.94 11.31 -8.80
CA LYS A 62 24.45 12.56 -9.41
C LYS A 62 22.93 12.52 -9.58
N ASN A 63 22.40 11.41 -10.10
CA ASN A 63 20.97 11.28 -10.37
C ASN A 63 20.10 11.31 -9.12
N ILE A 64 20.50 10.64 -8.03
CA ILE A 64 19.76 10.69 -6.75
C ILE A 64 19.57 12.14 -6.29
N THR A 65 20.55 13.01 -6.52
CA THR A 65 20.47 14.43 -6.15
C THR A 65 19.44 15.19 -6.99
N GLU A 66 19.31 14.88 -8.28
CA GLU A 66 18.43 15.57 -9.23
C GLU A 66 17.02 14.96 -9.33
N ASP A 67 16.84 13.70 -8.91
CA ASP A 67 15.59 12.94 -9.10
C ASP A 67 14.45 13.43 -8.21
N GLY A 68 13.44 14.08 -8.78
CA GLY A 68 12.28 14.58 -8.04
C GLY A 68 11.19 13.54 -7.78
N SER A 69 11.35 12.29 -8.23
CA SER A 69 10.31 11.27 -8.18
C SER A 69 10.42 10.39 -6.94
N PHE A 70 9.40 10.46 -6.08
CA PHE A 70 9.27 9.58 -4.91
C PHE A 70 9.35 8.09 -5.32
N TYR A 71 8.60 7.68 -6.35
CA TYR A 71 8.57 6.30 -6.81
C TYR A 71 9.94 5.82 -7.33
N SER A 72 10.62 6.66 -8.11
CA SER A 72 11.96 6.35 -8.64
C SER A 72 12.98 6.17 -7.52
N LEU A 73 12.95 7.06 -6.52
CA LEU A 73 13.86 7.00 -5.38
C LEU A 73 13.60 5.79 -4.49
N VAL A 74 12.34 5.42 -4.24
CA VAL A 74 12.02 4.22 -3.44
C VAL A 74 12.49 2.95 -4.15
N GLU A 75 12.27 2.83 -5.45
CA GLU A 75 12.77 1.67 -6.20
C GLU A 75 14.32 1.67 -6.27
N CYS A 76 14.94 2.85 -6.36
CA CYS A 76 16.39 2.99 -6.23
C CYS A 76 16.89 2.52 -4.85
N LEU A 77 16.21 2.92 -3.77
CA LEU A 77 16.53 2.49 -2.41
C LEU A 77 16.42 0.97 -2.28
N TYR A 78 15.39 0.35 -2.88
CA TYR A 78 15.23 -1.10 -2.93
C TYR A 78 16.43 -1.80 -3.60
N TYR A 79 16.84 -1.37 -4.79
CA TYR A 79 17.98 -1.97 -5.49
C TYR A 79 19.31 -1.77 -4.75
N LEU A 80 19.54 -0.59 -4.18
CA LEU A 80 20.73 -0.33 -3.37
C LEU A 80 20.76 -1.19 -2.10
N ASN A 81 19.62 -1.31 -1.41
CA ASN A 81 19.50 -2.17 -0.23
C ASN A 81 19.74 -3.64 -0.57
N HIS A 82 19.28 -4.10 -1.75
CA HIS A 82 19.56 -5.45 -2.23
C HIS A 82 21.07 -5.70 -2.37
N ILE A 83 21.81 -4.80 -3.03
CA ILE A 83 23.28 -4.89 -3.16
C ILE A 83 23.94 -4.91 -1.78
N TYR A 84 23.48 -4.05 -0.86
CA TYR A 84 24.01 -4.00 0.50
C TYR A 84 23.76 -5.30 1.29
N GLY A 85 22.61 -5.95 1.11
CA GLY A 85 22.27 -7.21 1.75
C GLY A 85 23.18 -8.36 1.33
N VAL A 86 23.67 -8.38 0.09
CA VAL A 86 24.55 -9.42 -0.45
C VAL A 86 26.05 -9.09 -0.34
N ARG A 87 26.41 -8.02 0.40
CA ARG A 87 27.79 -7.49 0.48
C ARG A 87 28.84 -8.51 0.93
N GLU A 88 28.49 -9.49 1.76
CA GLU A 88 29.46 -10.48 2.28
C GLU A 88 30.02 -11.39 1.19
N LEU A 89 29.32 -11.51 0.06
CA LEU A 89 29.80 -12.24 -1.11
C LEU A 89 30.87 -11.44 -1.90
N TYR A 90 31.06 -10.16 -1.60
CA TYR A 90 31.85 -9.23 -2.40
C TYR A 90 32.80 -8.41 -1.53
N LEU A 91 34.09 -8.76 -1.56
CA LEU A 91 35.18 -8.03 -0.91
C LEU A 91 35.56 -6.76 -1.72
N MET A 92 34.60 -5.86 -1.96
CA MET A 92 34.82 -4.63 -2.72
C MET A 92 34.90 -3.39 -1.83
N ASP A 93 35.86 -2.51 -2.11
CA ASP A 93 36.08 -1.24 -1.40
C ASP A 93 34.93 -0.21 -1.56
N CYS A 94 33.99 -0.48 -2.47
CA CYS A 94 32.89 0.43 -2.83
C CYS A 94 31.67 0.37 -1.90
N MET A 95 31.64 -0.50 -0.88
CA MET A 95 30.46 -0.67 -0.01
C MET A 95 30.11 0.60 0.77
N ASN A 96 31.12 1.38 1.16
CA ASN A 96 30.91 2.70 1.77
C ASN A 96 30.16 3.65 0.82
N GLU A 97 30.34 3.52 -0.49
CA GLU A 97 29.63 4.35 -1.46
C GLU A 97 28.16 3.97 -1.60
N ILE A 98 27.86 2.67 -1.60
CA ILE A 98 26.49 2.15 -1.61
C ILE A 98 25.74 2.61 -0.36
N GLU A 99 26.35 2.45 0.81
CA GLU A 99 25.78 2.88 2.09
C GLU A 99 25.47 4.38 2.10
N ASN A 100 26.41 5.22 1.64
CA ASN A 100 26.17 6.66 1.49
C ASN A 100 25.00 6.96 0.53
N MET A 101 24.91 6.29 -0.62
CA MET A 101 23.79 6.47 -1.55
C MET A 101 22.45 6.06 -0.95
N ILE A 102 22.42 4.99 -0.15
CA ILE A 102 21.22 4.58 0.59
C ILE A 102 20.80 5.70 1.54
N PHE A 103 21.72 6.27 2.33
CA PHE A 103 21.39 7.38 3.23
C PHE A 103 20.88 8.62 2.48
N TYR A 104 21.48 8.99 1.35
CA TYR A 104 21.03 10.13 0.54
C TYR A 104 19.65 9.89 -0.07
N ALA A 105 19.42 8.71 -0.67
CA ALA A 105 18.13 8.35 -1.25
C ALA A 105 17.04 8.33 -0.17
N TYR A 106 17.29 7.68 0.96
CA TYR A 106 16.38 7.62 2.10
C TYR A 106 16.02 9.01 2.63
N SER A 107 17.02 9.88 2.82
CA SER A 107 16.79 11.24 3.30
C SER A 107 15.89 12.03 2.34
N LYS A 108 16.14 11.89 1.04
CA LYS A 108 15.35 12.57 0.01
C LYS A 108 13.92 12.02 -0.10
N ILE A 109 13.75 10.70 0.04
CA ILE A 109 12.43 10.06 0.14
C ILE A 109 11.64 10.65 1.30
N CYS A 110 12.26 10.78 2.48
CA CYS A 110 11.59 11.37 3.66
C CYS A 110 11.15 12.81 3.43
N ILE A 111 11.93 13.61 2.72
CA ILE A 111 11.53 14.97 2.31
C ILE A 111 10.28 14.91 1.41
N LEU A 112 10.30 14.07 0.37
CA LEU A 112 9.20 13.97 -0.60
C LEU A 112 7.90 13.39 0.00
N ILE A 113 8.00 12.55 1.03
CA ILE A 113 6.82 11.98 1.71
C ILE A 113 5.88 13.08 2.20
N SER A 114 6.43 14.19 2.70
CA SER A 114 5.65 15.30 3.24
C SER A 114 4.79 16.01 2.19
N ASP A 115 5.08 15.82 0.89
CA ASP A 115 4.39 16.43 -0.24
C ASP A 115 3.41 15.48 -0.94
N MET A 116 3.22 14.26 -0.42
CA MET A 116 2.31 13.24 -0.98
C MET A 116 0.82 13.48 -0.71
N ASN A 117 0.44 14.65 -0.22
CA ASN A 117 -0.93 14.93 0.20
C ASN A 117 -1.93 14.97 -0.97
N SER A 118 -1.45 15.21 -2.20
CA SER A 118 -2.26 15.43 -3.40
C SER A 118 -2.30 14.22 -4.35
N ILE A 119 -1.95 13.02 -3.86
CA ILE A 119 -1.96 11.79 -4.66
C ILE A 119 -3.41 11.39 -5.00
N ASN A 120 -3.64 11.07 -6.28
CA ASN A 120 -4.94 10.63 -6.77
C ASN A 120 -5.29 9.21 -6.28
N GLU A 121 -6.56 8.82 -6.43
CA GLU A 121 -7.02 7.50 -5.98
C GLU A 121 -6.35 6.34 -6.77
N GLU A 122 -6.07 6.53 -8.06
CA GLU A 122 -5.45 5.53 -8.93
C GLU A 122 -4.02 5.16 -8.50
N GLU A 123 -3.26 6.13 -8.00
CA GLU A 123 -1.87 5.94 -7.54
C GLU A 123 -1.78 5.53 -6.07
N THR A 124 -2.88 5.55 -5.32
CA THR A 124 -2.89 5.29 -3.88
C THR A 124 -2.25 3.95 -3.52
N VAL A 125 -2.63 2.88 -4.24
CA VAL A 125 -2.06 1.54 -4.00
C VAL A 125 -0.55 1.53 -4.22
N LYS A 126 -0.09 2.21 -5.27
CA LYS A 126 1.34 2.30 -5.60
C LYS A 126 2.10 3.08 -4.52
N ALA A 127 1.57 4.21 -4.07
CA ALA A 127 2.16 5.03 -3.01
C ALA A 127 2.25 4.28 -1.67
N VAL A 128 1.17 3.58 -1.29
CA VAL A 128 1.14 2.73 -0.08
C VAL A 128 2.19 1.62 -0.16
N ASN A 129 2.32 0.94 -1.30
CA ASN A 129 3.36 -0.08 -1.48
C ASN A 129 4.77 0.51 -1.35
N CYS A 130 5.02 1.70 -1.91
CA CYS A 130 6.31 2.37 -1.73
C CYS A 130 6.59 2.75 -0.27
N LEU A 131 5.60 3.24 0.48
CA LEU A 131 5.73 3.50 1.92
C LEU A 131 6.06 2.22 2.71
N LYS A 132 5.43 1.09 2.34
CA LYS A 132 5.70 -0.22 2.92
C LYS A 132 7.13 -0.69 2.65
N GLU A 133 7.63 -0.49 1.44
CA GLU A 133 9.03 -0.83 1.12
C GLU A 133 10.01 -0.02 1.96
N VAL A 134 9.78 1.28 2.11
CA VAL A 134 10.61 2.13 2.99
C VAL A 134 10.53 1.63 4.44
N PHE A 135 9.32 1.32 4.93
CA PHE A 135 9.13 0.76 6.27
C PHE A 135 9.90 -0.54 6.47
N ASN A 136 9.80 -1.50 5.54
CA ASN A 136 10.48 -2.79 5.61
C ASN A 136 12.01 -2.62 5.67
N ILE A 137 12.57 -1.73 4.84
CA ILE A 137 14.01 -1.46 4.80
C ILE A 137 14.48 -0.85 6.13
N VAL A 138 13.75 0.14 6.66
CA VAL A 138 14.07 0.76 7.95
C VAL A 138 13.91 -0.23 9.12
N PHE A 139 12.92 -1.12 9.05
CA PHE A 139 12.60 -2.06 10.12
C PHE A 139 13.55 -3.27 10.19
N ASN A 140 14.06 -3.76 9.06
CA ASN A 140 14.93 -4.95 9.00
C ASN A 140 16.34 -4.71 9.58
N ARG A 141 16.76 -3.46 9.81
CA ARG A 141 18.00 -3.05 10.50
C ARG A 141 19.32 -3.59 9.92
N GLU A 142 19.34 -4.17 8.72
CA GLU A 142 20.60 -4.56 8.05
C GLU A 142 21.49 -3.35 7.81
N ILE A 143 20.89 -2.26 7.31
CA ILE A 143 21.46 -0.93 7.28
C ILE A 143 20.78 -0.08 8.36
N LYS A 144 21.57 0.63 9.16
CA LYS A 144 21.06 1.45 10.27
C LYS A 144 20.56 2.81 9.77
N LEU A 145 19.38 2.81 9.15
CA LEU A 145 18.66 4.03 8.81
C LEU A 145 18.04 4.68 10.05
N ASP A 146 18.08 6.01 10.13
CA ASP A 146 17.43 6.74 11.21
C ASP A 146 15.91 6.73 11.05
N SER A 147 15.24 5.86 11.80
CA SER A 147 13.78 5.78 11.83
C SER A 147 13.09 7.08 12.24
N THR A 148 13.77 7.98 12.96
CA THR A 148 13.20 9.26 13.40
C THR A 148 12.81 10.13 12.21
N LEU A 149 13.67 10.18 11.19
CA LEU A 149 13.43 10.96 9.98
C LEU A 149 12.16 10.50 9.24
N PHE A 150 11.97 9.19 9.09
CA PHE A 150 10.78 8.66 8.42
C PHE A 150 9.51 8.87 9.26
N LYS A 151 9.58 8.68 10.59
CA LYS A 151 8.46 8.99 11.49
C LYS A 151 8.05 10.46 11.40
N GLU A 152 9.01 11.38 11.43
CA GLU A 152 8.75 12.82 11.31
C GLU A 152 8.12 13.20 9.97
N ALA A 153 8.56 12.57 8.88
CA ALA A 153 7.96 12.74 7.56
C ALA A 153 6.49 12.30 7.55
N LEU A 154 6.17 11.13 8.11
CA LEU A 154 4.80 10.63 8.22
C LEU A 154 3.94 11.53 9.12
N PHE A 155 4.45 11.97 10.27
CA PHE A 155 3.72 12.93 11.12
C PHE A 155 3.50 14.28 10.42
N SER A 156 4.42 14.71 9.57
CA SER A 156 4.28 15.95 8.80
C SER A 156 3.24 15.80 7.69
N LEU A 157 3.18 14.63 7.05
CA LEU A 157 2.12 14.28 6.10
C LEU A 157 0.73 14.23 6.78
N LEU A 158 0.63 13.61 7.96
CA LEU A 158 -0.62 13.53 8.74
C LEU A 158 -1.12 14.88 9.28
N ARG A 159 -0.28 15.92 9.30
CA ARG A 159 -0.68 17.28 9.71
C ARG A 159 -1.27 18.12 8.57
N LYS A 160 -1.31 17.60 7.34
CA LYS A 160 -1.87 18.31 6.18
C LYS A 160 -3.41 18.27 6.24
N ASN A 161 -4.05 19.33 5.75
CA ASN A 161 -5.52 19.48 5.82
C ASN A 161 -6.31 18.50 4.93
N SER A 162 -5.69 17.98 3.87
CA SER A 162 -6.28 17.04 2.94
C SER A 162 -5.22 16.02 2.56
N ILE A 163 -5.50 14.77 2.85
CA ILE A 163 -4.66 13.61 2.56
C ILE A 163 -5.54 12.53 1.95
N ASN A 164 -4.97 11.76 1.04
CA ASN A 164 -5.63 10.57 0.53
C ASN A 164 -5.85 9.57 1.69
N ALA A 165 -7.09 9.12 1.88
CA ALA A 165 -7.47 8.27 3.00
C ALA A 165 -6.65 6.97 3.09
N GLY A 166 -6.32 6.34 1.96
CA GLY A 166 -5.49 5.13 1.95
C GLY A 166 -4.04 5.39 2.35
N ILE A 167 -3.48 6.53 1.96
CA ILE A 167 -2.14 6.95 2.41
C ILE A 167 -2.15 7.29 3.91
N GLU A 168 -3.21 7.95 4.38
CA GLU A 168 -3.39 8.28 5.79
C GLU A 168 -3.44 7.00 6.64
N GLY A 169 -4.30 6.04 6.27
CA GLY A 169 -4.42 4.76 6.95
C GLY A 169 -3.09 3.99 6.98
N ALA A 170 -2.40 3.91 5.84
CA ALA A 170 -1.09 3.27 5.76
C ALA A 170 -0.06 3.95 6.68
N SER A 171 -0.05 5.29 6.72
CA SER A 171 0.84 6.07 7.58
C SER A 171 0.57 5.83 9.06
N TYR A 172 -0.70 5.77 9.47
CA TYR A 172 -1.07 5.40 10.84
C TYR A 172 -0.59 3.99 11.20
N GLY A 173 -0.77 3.01 10.31
CA GLY A 173 -0.33 1.64 10.57
C GLY A 173 1.20 1.49 10.61
N ILE A 174 1.94 2.23 9.77
CA ILE A 174 3.41 2.26 9.84
C ILE A 174 3.88 2.87 11.16
N LEU A 175 3.29 3.99 11.59
CA LEU A 175 3.61 4.61 12.88
C LEU A 175 3.24 3.71 14.07
N TYR A 176 2.15 2.95 13.96
CA TYR A 176 1.80 1.91 14.92
C TYR A 176 2.88 0.82 14.98
N GLY A 177 3.37 0.34 13.84
CA GLY A 177 4.48 -0.61 13.77
C GLY A 177 5.79 -0.12 14.39
N PHE A 178 6.00 1.19 14.44
CA PHE A 178 7.11 1.81 15.19
C PHE A 178 6.83 2.04 16.69
N GLY A 179 5.61 1.77 17.16
CA GLY A 179 5.19 2.02 18.55
C GLY A 179 4.87 3.49 18.85
N GLU A 180 4.60 4.30 17.83
CA GLU A 180 4.45 5.77 17.92
C GLU A 180 3.00 6.22 17.76
N MET A 181 2.09 5.26 17.65
CA MET A 181 0.67 5.50 17.47
C MET A 181 -0.16 4.60 18.37
N GLU A 182 -1.10 5.18 19.08
CA GLU A 182 -2.07 4.44 19.90
C GLU A 182 -3.30 4.04 19.07
N VAL A 183 -3.81 2.84 19.31
CA VAL A 183 -5.00 2.30 18.61
C VAL A 183 -6.20 3.24 18.77
N ASN A 184 -6.40 3.80 19.97
CA ASN A 184 -7.49 4.75 20.25
C ASN A 184 -7.44 6.01 19.37
N LYS A 185 -6.26 6.48 18.97
CA LYS A 185 -6.12 7.63 18.07
C LYS A 185 -6.52 7.25 16.64
N ILE A 186 -6.13 6.05 16.19
CA ILE A 186 -6.51 5.51 14.88
C ILE A 186 -8.03 5.32 14.80
N ALA A 187 -8.64 4.76 15.85
CA ALA A 187 -10.08 4.57 15.95
C ALA A 187 -10.84 5.91 15.88
N LYS A 188 -10.36 6.95 16.59
CA LYS A 188 -10.94 8.30 16.50
C LYS A 188 -10.86 8.90 15.10
N THR A 189 -9.76 8.69 14.38
CA THR A 189 -9.63 9.16 12.99
C THR A 189 -10.63 8.43 12.09
N LEU A 190 -10.76 7.11 12.24
CA LEU A 190 -11.75 6.32 11.51
C LEU A 190 -13.18 6.79 11.82
N GLU A 191 -13.50 7.05 13.09
CA GLU A 191 -14.79 7.65 13.49
C GLU A 191 -15.01 9.02 12.88
N GLY A 192 -13.97 9.83 12.72
CA GLY A 192 -14.02 11.11 12.02
C GLY A 192 -14.45 10.99 10.55
N TYR A 193 -13.94 9.98 9.84
CA TYR A 193 -14.41 9.65 8.49
C TYR A 193 -15.89 9.25 8.49
N ILE A 194 -16.27 8.37 9.42
CA ILE A 194 -17.63 7.81 9.52
C ILE A 194 -18.67 8.88 9.86
N MET A 195 -18.36 9.80 10.79
CA MET A 195 -19.26 10.87 11.25
C MET A 195 -19.18 12.14 10.41
N GLY A 196 -18.33 12.16 9.37
CA GLY A 196 -18.10 13.30 8.50
C GLY A 196 -19.26 13.56 7.53
N THR A 197 -18.94 14.22 6.41
CA THR A 197 -19.90 14.35 5.30
C THR A 197 -20.14 12.99 4.64
N LYS A 198 -21.18 12.88 3.81
CA LYS A 198 -21.42 11.67 3.02
C LYS A 198 -20.21 11.26 2.20
N ASP A 199 -19.49 12.22 1.62
CA ASP A 199 -18.30 11.94 0.82
C ASP A 199 -17.11 11.47 1.67
N GLU A 200 -16.98 11.95 2.92
CA GLU A 200 -15.96 11.45 3.86
C GLU A 200 -16.25 10.02 4.31
N ALA A 201 -17.52 9.69 4.60
CA ALA A 201 -17.91 8.34 5.00
C ALA A 201 -17.56 7.29 3.92
N LEU A 202 -17.65 7.66 2.64
CA LEU A 202 -17.27 6.80 1.51
C LEU A 202 -15.75 6.52 1.42
N LYS A 203 -14.92 7.34 2.08
CA LYS A 203 -13.47 7.15 2.13
C LYS A 203 -13.01 6.27 3.29
N ALA A 204 -13.86 5.99 4.29
CA ALA A 204 -13.51 5.12 5.42
C ALA A 204 -12.97 3.73 4.99
N PRO A 205 -13.54 3.04 3.97
CA PRO A 205 -12.95 1.80 3.45
C PRO A 205 -11.57 1.97 2.84
N LEU A 206 -11.28 3.11 2.18
CA LEU A 206 -9.96 3.40 1.62
C LEU A 206 -8.94 3.60 2.74
N PHE A 207 -9.31 4.27 3.83
CA PHE A 207 -8.50 4.36 5.04
C PHE A 207 -8.19 2.98 5.62
N LEU A 208 -9.20 2.11 5.75
CA LEU A 208 -9.02 0.74 6.24
C LEU A 208 -8.12 -0.09 5.32
N ASN A 209 -8.22 0.06 3.99
CA ASN A 209 -7.31 -0.59 3.04
C ASN A 209 -5.85 -0.25 3.35
N GLY A 210 -5.55 1.05 3.47
CA GLY A 210 -4.21 1.51 3.82
C GLY A 210 -3.74 0.95 5.16
N LEU A 211 -4.59 1.08 6.18
CA LEU A 211 -4.30 0.67 7.55
C LEU A 211 -4.03 -0.83 7.69
N PHE A 212 -4.91 -1.69 7.16
CA PHE A 212 -4.73 -3.14 7.24
C PHE A 212 -3.59 -3.64 6.35
N SER A 213 -3.25 -2.93 5.27
CA SER A 213 -2.09 -3.28 4.46
C SER A 213 -0.75 -3.11 5.19
N THR A 214 -0.71 -2.32 6.27
CA THR A 214 0.50 -2.01 7.05
C THR A 214 0.46 -2.52 8.50
N ALA A 215 -0.72 -2.65 9.12
CA ALA A 215 -0.87 -3.02 10.53
C ALA A 215 -2.15 -3.85 10.79
N ARG A 216 -2.40 -4.92 10.04
CA ARG A 216 -3.60 -5.77 10.20
C ARG A 216 -3.82 -6.31 11.62
N ASP A 217 -2.77 -6.48 12.40
CA ASP A 217 -2.81 -7.01 13.77
C ASP A 217 -3.57 -6.11 14.76
N LEU A 218 -3.68 -4.80 14.48
CA LEU A 218 -4.39 -3.85 15.34
C LEU A 218 -5.86 -4.23 15.58
N ILE A 219 -6.50 -4.92 14.63
CA ILE A 219 -7.89 -5.35 14.76
C ILE A 219 -8.07 -6.40 15.88
N PHE A 220 -6.97 -7.07 16.27
CA PHE A 220 -6.98 -8.11 17.28
C PHE A 220 -6.56 -7.61 18.67
N VAL A 221 -5.94 -6.43 18.77
CA VAL A 221 -5.41 -5.87 20.03
C VAL A 221 -6.52 -5.26 20.89
N GLU A 222 -7.37 -4.42 20.29
CA GLU A 222 -8.52 -3.80 20.97
C GLU A 222 -9.76 -3.86 20.07
N ASP A 223 -10.94 -4.01 20.68
CA ASP A 223 -12.21 -4.02 19.93
C ASP A 223 -12.61 -2.63 19.41
N SER A 224 -11.85 -1.57 19.70
CA SER A 224 -12.19 -0.18 19.34
C SER A 224 -12.39 -0.03 17.83
N ILE A 225 -11.48 -0.58 17.03
CA ILE A 225 -11.54 -0.52 15.56
C ILE A 225 -12.73 -1.33 15.03
N LEU A 226 -12.94 -2.55 15.53
CA LEU A 226 -14.09 -3.38 15.15
C LEU A 226 -15.42 -2.70 15.49
N LYS A 227 -15.52 -2.08 16.67
CA LYS A 227 -16.71 -1.32 17.08
C LYS A 227 -16.96 -0.10 16.19
N SER A 228 -15.91 0.61 15.76
CA SER A 228 -16.06 1.72 14.82
C SER A 228 -16.55 1.22 13.45
N ILE A 229 -16.04 0.09 12.96
CA ILE A 229 -16.49 -0.52 11.69
C ILE A 229 -17.93 -1.01 11.80
N ASP A 230 -18.29 -1.68 12.89
CA ASP A 230 -19.66 -2.16 13.15
C ASP A 230 -20.66 -1.01 13.13
N LYS A 231 -20.35 0.06 13.88
CA LYS A 231 -21.16 1.28 13.91
C LYS A 231 -21.24 1.95 12.54
N PHE A 232 -20.17 1.92 11.74
CA PHE A 232 -20.20 2.44 10.37
C PHE A 232 -21.19 1.66 9.50
N VAL A 233 -21.07 0.33 9.47
CA VAL A 233 -21.93 -0.54 8.67
C VAL A 233 -23.39 -0.41 9.11
N GLY A 234 -23.66 -0.28 10.41
CA GLY A 234 -25.03 -0.09 10.93
C GLY A 234 -25.67 1.28 10.61
N ASN A 235 -24.89 2.29 10.23
CA ASN A 235 -25.38 3.65 9.99
C ASN A 235 -25.45 4.04 8.51
N VAL A 236 -24.84 3.28 7.60
CA VAL A 236 -24.91 3.55 6.15
C VAL A 236 -26.25 3.08 5.57
N SER A 237 -26.78 3.85 4.62
CA SER A 237 -27.94 3.40 3.84
C SER A 237 -27.59 2.23 2.91
N GLU A 238 -28.59 1.52 2.40
CA GLU A 238 -28.38 0.41 1.47
C GLU A 238 -27.60 0.83 0.21
N GLU A 239 -27.96 1.98 -0.38
CA GLU A 239 -27.26 2.52 -1.55
C GLU A 239 -25.79 2.85 -1.25
N GLU A 240 -25.51 3.42 -0.07
CA GLU A 240 -24.16 3.71 0.39
C GLU A 240 -23.39 2.41 0.67
N PHE A 241 -24.03 1.42 1.27
CA PHE A 241 -23.45 0.09 1.53
C PHE A 241 -22.98 -0.56 0.23
N ILE A 242 -23.80 -0.62 -0.80
CA ILE A 242 -23.43 -1.17 -2.11
C ILE A 242 -22.18 -0.48 -2.71
N ARG A 243 -22.02 0.84 -2.46
CA ARG A 243 -20.85 1.59 -2.93
C ARG A 243 -19.57 1.29 -2.14
N ILE A 244 -19.66 1.08 -0.83
CA ILE A 244 -18.49 0.88 0.04
C ILE A 244 -18.04 -0.58 0.15
N VAL A 245 -18.95 -1.54 -0.03
CA VAL A 245 -18.69 -2.99 0.14
C VAL A 245 -17.51 -3.50 -0.68
N PRO A 246 -17.31 -3.12 -1.96
CA PRO A 246 -16.15 -3.56 -2.72
C PRO A 246 -14.83 -3.16 -2.05
N ASN A 247 -14.71 -1.91 -1.58
CA ASN A 247 -13.51 -1.44 -0.90
C ASN A 247 -13.35 -2.07 0.49
N LEU A 248 -14.45 -2.32 1.22
CA LEU A 248 -14.39 -3.07 2.47
C LEU A 248 -13.88 -4.50 2.25
N ARG A 249 -14.35 -5.20 1.19
CA ARG A 249 -13.85 -6.54 0.86
C ARG A 249 -12.36 -6.53 0.55
N ILE A 250 -11.85 -5.50 -0.13
CA ILE A 250 -10.41 -5.33 -0.35
C ILE A 250 -9.68 -5.17 0.99
N ALA A 251 -10.23 -4.40 1.93
CA ALA A 251 -9.59 -4.17 3.23
C ALA A 251 -9.47 -5.48 4.01
N PHE A 252 -10.51 -6.31 3.95
CA PHE A 252 -10.50 -7.62 4.59
C PHE A 252 -9.71 -8.68 3.81
N SER A 253 -9.29 -8.42 2.56
CA SER A 253 -8.47 -9.38 1.79
C SER A 253 -7.04 -9.55 2.32
N TYR A 254 -6.57 -8.64 3.20
CA TYR A 254 -5.27 -8.75 3.87
C TYR A 254 -5.23 -9.77 5.02
N PHE A 255 -6.38 -10.33 5.40
CA PHE A 255 -6.49 -11.32 6.46
C PHE A 255 -6.55 -12.74 5.88
N ILE A 256 -5.90 -13.68 6.55
CA ILE A 256 -6.00 -15.10 6.18
C ILE A 256 -7.36 -15.67 6.65
N PRO A 257 -7.85 -16.80 6.09
CA PRO A 257 -9.16 -17.36 6.46
C PRO A 257 -9.37 -17.50 7.97
N ARG A 258 -8.35 -17.98 8.70
CA ARG A 258 -8.42 -18.12 10.16
C ARG A 258 -8.61 -16.79 10.90
N GLU A 259 -7.99 -15.71 10.42
CA GLU A 259 -8.12 -14.37 10.99
C GLU A 259 -9.51 -13.79 10.68
N ILE A 260 -10.03 -14.02 9.47
CA ILE A 260 -11.42 -13.69 9.14
C ILE A 260 -12.40 -14.43 10.05
N ASP A 261 -12.14 -15.71 10.32
CA ASP A 261 -12.98 -16.50 11.23
C ASP A 261 -12.98 -15.93 12.65
N GLU A 262 -11.82 -15.52 13.16
CA GLU A 262 -11.68 -14.88 14.47
C GLU A 262 -12.39 -13.53 14.53
N ILE A 263 -12.24 -12.69 13.49
CA ILE A 263 -12.96 -11.42 13.38
C ILE A 263 -14.47 -11.66 13.41
N GLY A 264 -14.96 -12.63 12.64
CA GLY A 264 -16.38 -12.99 12.59
C GLY A 264 -16.92 -13.44 13.95
N GLU A 265 -16.16 -14.24 14.69
CA GLU A 265 -16.53 -14.67 16.04
C GLU A 265 -16.59 -13.49 17.03
N ARG A 266 -15.64 -12.56 16.98
CA ARG A 266 -15.68 -11.33 17.81
C ARG A 266 -16.90 -10.47 17.52
N VAL A 267 -17.24 -10.30 16.24
CA VAL A 267 -18.45 -9.56 15.83
C VAL A 267 -19.71 -10.29 16.32
N ALA A 268 -19.79 -11.61 16.18
CA ALA A 268 -20.91 -12.41 16.67
C ALA A 268 -21.11 -12.25 18.19
N GLN A 269 -20.02 -12.33 18.96
CA GLN A 269 -20.04 -12.13 20.40
C GLN A 269 -20.51 -10.73 20.81
N ALA A 270 -20.13 -9.69 20.05
CA ALA A 270 -20.60 -8.33 20.29
C ALA A 270 -22.13 -8.19 20.15
N TYR A 271 -22.77 -9.01 19.29
CA TYR A 271 -24.22 -9.11 19.14
C TYR A 271 -24.88 -10.14 20.07
N GLY A 272 -24.12 -10.75 20.99
CA GLY A 272 -24.64 -11.79 21.90
C GLY A 272 -25.04 -13.08 21.18
N THR A 273 -24.48 -13.34 20.00
CA THR A 273 -24.68 -14.57 19.24
C THR A 273 -23.35 -15.32 19.04
N SER A 274 -23.39 -16.43 18.32
CA SER A 274 -22.21 -17.22 17.95
C SER A 274 -22.10 -17.27 16.43
N LYS A 275 -20.89 -17.48 15.89
CA LYS A 275 -20.72 -17.51 14.43
C LYS A 275 -21.54 -18.62 13.76
N SER A 276 -21.78 -19.75 14.43
CA SER A 276 -22.61 -20.83 13.89
C SER A 276 -24.03 -20.38 13.54
N HIS A 277 -24.54 -19.33 14.19
CA HIS A 277 -25.81 -18.72 13.82
C HIS A 277 -25.79 -18.09 12.41
N PHE A 278 -24.65 -17.54 11.99
CA PHE A 278 -24.47 -16.96 10.65
C PHE A 278 -24.18 -18.03 9.59
N ASP A 279 -23.48 -19.11 9.94
CA ASP A 279 -23.24 -20.24 9.03
C ASP A 279 -24.54 -21.00 8.71
N GLU A 280 -25.54 -20.93 9.60
CA GLU A 280 -26.90 -21.45 9.41
C GLU A 280 -27.79 -20.52 8.56
N LEU A 281 -27.38 -19.27 8.32
CA LEU A 281 -28.13 -18.37 7.44
C LEU A 281 -28.01 -18.88 6.00
N VAL A 282 -29.15 -19.29 5.44
CA VAL A 282 -29.24 -19.67 4.03
C VAL A 282 -28.76 -18.48 3.18
N THR A 283 -27.75 -18.70 2.36
CA THR A 283 -27.33 -17.70 1.37
C THR A 283 -28.44 -17.54 0.35
N ILE A 284 -29.31 -16.55 0.55
CA ILE A 284 -30.40 -16.26 -0.38
C ILE A 284 -29.79 -15.57 -1.60
N SER A 285 -30.01 -16.12 -2.79
CA SER A 285 -29.48 -15.49 -4.01
C SER A 285 -30.12 -14.11 -4.22
N PRO A 286 -29.42 -13.15 -4.85
CA PRO A 286 -30.00 -11.85 -5.18
C PRO A 286 -31.30 -11.96 -6.00
N GLU A 287 -31.45 -13.02 -6.81
CA GLU A 287 -32.69 -13.27 -7.54
C GLU A 287 -33.86 -13.65 -6.61
N ILE A 288 -33.60 -14.44 -5.56
CA ILE A 288 -34.63 -14.86 -4.60
C ILE A 288 -35.05 -13.69 -3.71
N LEU A 289 -34.12 -12.82 -3.30
CA LEU A 289 -34.44 -11.59 -2.56
C LEU A 289 -35.35 -10.67 -3.38
N LYS A 290 -34.97 -10.42 -4.64
CA LYS A 290 -35.76 -9.59 -5.57
C LYS A 290 -37.15 -10.18 -5.82
N PHE A 291 -37.24 -11.50 -5.97
CA PHE A 291 -38.52 -12.20 -6.11
C PHE A 291 -39.38 -12.11 -4.84
N GLY A 292 -38.75 -12.20 -3.66
CA GLY A 292 -39.40 -12.00 -2.36
C GLY A 292 -40.01 -10.60 -2.25
N GLU A 293 -39.27 -9.55 -2.61
CA GLU A 293 -39.80 -8.18 -2.65
C GLU A 293 -40.98 -8.02 -3.61
N GLU A 294 -40.92 -8.65 -4.79
CA GLU A 294 -42.02 -8.63 -5.76
C GLU A 294 -43.27 -9.33 -5.23
N ILE A 295 -43.08 -10.48 -4.54
CA ILE A 295 -44.17 -11.18 -3.87
C ILE A 295 -44.75 -10.36 -2.72
N ASP A 296 -43.93 -9.70 -1.90
CA ASP A 296 -44.41 -8.85 -0.81
C ASP A 296 -45.21 -7.66 -1.35
N LYS A 297 -44.71 -6.99 -2.40
CA LYS A 297 -45.46 -5.91 -3.09
C LYS A 297 -46.79 -6.44 -3.65
N TYR A 298 -46.79 -7.63 -4.23
CA TYR A 298 -48.01 -8.26 -4.74
C TYR A 298 -48.99 -8.62 -3.62
N ALA A 299 -48.51 -9.22 -2.54
CA ALA A 299 -49.30 -9.59 -1.37
C ALA A 299 -49.94 -8.36 -0.73
N VAL A 300 -49.17 -7.28 -0.51
CA VAL A 300 -49.68 -6.00 -0.01
C VAL A 300 -50.75 -5.43 -0.95
N SER A 301 -50.53 -5.48 -2.28
CA SER A 301 -51.52 -5.00 -3.25
C SER A 301 -52.83 -5.80 -3.19
N LYS A 302 -52.74 -7.13 -2.99
CA LYS A 302 -53.90 -8.02 -2.88
C LYS A 302 -54.62 -7.86 -1.55
N MET A 303 -53.89 -7.69 -0.45
CA MET A 303 -54.47 -7.46 0.86
C MET A 303 -55.15 -6.08 0.94
N LYS A 304 -54.65 -5.06 0.24
CA LYS A 304 -55.34 -3.77 0.03
C LYS A 304 -56.62 -3.94 -0.79
N GLN A 305 -56.59 -4.70 -1.89
CA GLN A 305 -57.79 -5.02 -2.69
C GLN A 305 -58.86 -5.78 -1.89
N MET A 306 -58.45 -6.63 -0.96
CA MET A 306 -59.32 -7.40 -0.08
C MET A 306 -59.78 -6.62 1.16
N GLY A 307 -59.34 -5.37 1.34
CA GLY A 307 -59.71 -4.51 2.47
C GLY A 307 -59.13 -4.97 3.82
N ILE A 308 -58.12 -5.84 3.80
CA ILE A 308 -57.46 -6.38 5.01
C ILE A 308 -56.48 -5.35 5.60
N ILE A 309 -55.95 -4.46 4.75
CA ILE A 309 -55.08 -3.35 5.15
C ILE A 309 -55.65 -2.06 4.55
N SER A 310 -55.78 -1.02 5.36
CA SER A 310 -56.28 0.30 4.93
C SER A 310 -55.36 0.92 3.88
N SER A 311 -55.94 1.62 2.91
CA SER A 311 -55.23 2.18 1.76
C SER A 311 -54.26 3.32 2.08
N ASP A 312 -54.22 3.82 3.33
CA ASP A 312 -53.33 4.89 3.76
C ASP A 312 -52.54 4.48 5.02
N SER A 313 -51.25 4.22 4.82
CA SER A 313 -50.09 4.36 5.72
C SER A 313 -48.84 4.08 4.88
#